data_AF-A0A0Q4RDW5-F1
#
_entry.id   AF-A0A0Q4RDW5-F1
#
_cell.length_a   1.000
_cell.length_b   1.000
_cell.length_c   1.000
_cell.angle_alpha   90.00
_cell.angle_beta   90.00
_cell.angle_gamma   90.00
#
_symmetry.space_group_name_H-M   'P 1'
#
loop_
_entity.id
_entity.type
_entity.pdbx_description
1 polymer ?
#
loop_
_entity_poly.entity_id
_entity_poly.type
_entity_poly.pdbx_seq_one_letter_code
_entity_poly.pdbx_strand_id
1 'polypeptide(L)'
;MVDRMWQGIRGVSDPIPVRAFNGIFKPDDEGFNLPDDVFTELTNFSANKYPAITTRKGYTVIGAYGSGSVLGMGAWKGKELHAVFSDGTWRKWDTVVWTILASGLNTAAEWTFCNFKGNLSGINLIGSNGIDAIKRYDGVTVQNLANAPAGGNFITTHSNRLYCAIGNSIRFSALNEADDWTTVDDAGEIAVDTPDGETINGLNAGNGHLTVFKPSSMHELYGKGPQSYSMDKVASDIGAVSNKAIIAYDETLPFISRDGIYRYSGGIRPRKDYSMPIQTIINNANKANIHKSVAGNDGASLYFGVPLDTSSQINCILQLDPIHQAWYTWDGISAMQMLRVGDYMYVGDATGRILRLGADTDAGGVITATAVTKPFTADSLARKQHWFRLWVVATLAAGSTLQILISGQPTGNSWIPLPIISTDTGIRYKEILVPINSIAAANSVRLKIVATGRVTIHEITRQLRQLPTRR
;
A
#
# COMPACT_ATOMS: atom_id res chain seq x y z
N MET A 1 42.79 -43.25 -16.40
CA MET A 1 42.88 -41.80 -16.15
C MET A 1 41.61 -41.15 -16.65
N VAL A 2 40.68 -40.92 -15.72
CA VAL A 2 39.40 -40.26 -16.00
C VAL A 2 39.60 -38.82 -15.60
N ASP A 3 39.79 -37.95 -16.58
CA ASP A 3 39.59 -36.51 -16.38
C ASP A 3 39.04 -35.92 -17.68
N ARG A 4 37.75 -36.20 -17.95
CA ARG A 4 36.99 -35.35 -18.86
C ARG A 4 36.70 -34.06 -18.09
N MET A 5 37.74 -33.23 -17.95
CA MET A 5 37.59 -31.87 -17.46
C MET A 5 36.56 -31.16 -18.34
N TRP A 6 35.57 -30.56 -17.70
CA TRP A 6 34.62 -29.64 -18.30
C TRP A 6 35.39 -28.47 -18.94
N GLN A 7 35.81 -28.61 -20.19
CA GLN A 7 36.41 -27.50 -20.93
C GLN A 7 35.32 -26.47 -21.21
N GLY A 8 35.49 -25.27 -20.65
CA GLY A 8 34.63 -24.13 -20.95
C GLY A 8 34.64 -23.83 -22.45
N ILE A 9 33.47 -23.57 -23.03
CA ILE A 9 33.37 -23.15 -24.42
C ILE A 9 34.04 -21.78 -24.54
N ARG A 10 35.05 -21.66 -25.42
CA ARG A 10 35.84 -20.44 -25.59
C ARG A 10 34.93 -19.24 -25.91
N GLY A 11 34.99 -18.21 -25.05
CA GLY A 11 34.29 -16.93 -25.22
C GLY A 11 32.88 -16.87 -24.63
N VAL A 12 32.40 -17.90 -23.93
CA VAL A 12 31.17 -17.81 -23.12
C VAL A 12 31.51 -17.13 -21.79
N SER A 13 30.67 -16.19 -21.35
CA SER A 13 30.84 -15.53 -20.05
C SER A 13 30.59 -16.50 -18.90
N ASP A 14 31.10 -16.16 -17.73
CA ASP A 14 30.64 -16.80 -16.50
C ASP A 14 29.13 -16.56 -16.32
N PRO A 15 28.41 -17.48 -15.62
CA PRO A 15 27.03 -17.25 -15.26
C PRO A 15 26.87 -15.98 -14.42
N ILE A 16 25.86 -15.18 -14.76
CA ILE A 16 25.52 -13.93 -14.07
C ILE A 16 24.25 -14.17 -13.26
N PRO A 17 24.34 -14.48 -11.95
CA PRO A 17 23.19 -14.75 -11.11
C PRO A 17 22.61 -13.46 -10.51
N VAL A 18 21.28 -13.40 -10.44
CA VAL A 18 20.51 -12.44 -9.66
C VAL A 18 19.84 -13.21 -8.53
N ARG A 19 20.21 -12.91 -7.28
CA ARG A 19 19.74 -13.62 -6.07
C ARG A 19 19.07 -12.71 -5.05
N ALA A 20 19.14 -11.41 -5.29
CA ALA A 20 18.40 -10.40 -4.55
C ALA A 20 17.45 -9.71 -5.51
N PHE A 21 16.24 -9.47 -5.03
CA PHE A 21 15.16 -8.89 -5.81
C PHE A 21 14.59 -7.70 -5.06
N ASN A 22 14.88 -6.50 -5.53
CA ASN A 22 14.54 -5.21 -4.92
C ASN A 22 13.19 -4.66 -5.42
N GLY A 23 12.27 -5.56 -5.73
CA GLY A 23 10.90 -5.21 -6.10
C GLY A 23 10.78 -4.57 -7.48
N ILE A 24 9.82 -3.66 -7.62
CA ILE A 24 9.50 -2.97 -8.87
C ILE A 24 10.23 -1.63 -8.99
N PHE A 25 10.72 -1.36 -10.19
CA PHE A 25 11.01 -0.02 -10.66
C PHE A 25 10.34 0.13 -12.02
N LYS A 26 9.29 0.94 -12.13
CA LYS A 26 8.60 1.19 -13.40
C LYS A 26 9.34 2.32 -14.14
N PRO A 27 10.09 2.02 -15.21
CA PRO A 27 10.80 3.04 -15.95
C PRO A 27 9.86 3.81 -16.89
N ASP A 28 10.27 5.02 -17.27
CA ASP A 28 9.64 5.77 -18.36
C ASP A 28 10.17 5.36 -19.75
N ASP A 29 11.29 4.61 -19.79
CA ASP A 29 11.94 4.06 -20.97
C ASP A 29 11.83 2.52 -21.03
N GLU A 30 12.64 1.86 -21.87
CA GLU A 30 12.68 0.39 -21.96
C GLU A 30 13.31 -0.30 -20.73
N GLY A 31 13.88 0.44 -19.78
CA GLY A 31 14.44 -0.07 -18.54
C GLY A 31 15.89 -0.61 -18.66
N PHE A 32 16.62 -0.28 -19.73
CA PHE A 32 17.99 -0.76 -19.93
C PHE A 32 18.97 -0.30 -18.83
N ASN A 33 18.75 0.90 -18.27
CA ASN A 33 19.61 1.49 -17.25
C ASN A 33 19.26 1.03 -15.82
N LEU A 34 18.20 0.23 -15.66
CA LEU A 34 17.81 -0.28 -14.36
C LEU A 34 18.84 -1.29 -13.83
N PRO A 35 19.00 -1.42 -12.51
CA PRO A 35 19.69 -2.56 -11.92
C PRO A 35 19.06 -3.91 -12.32
N ASP A 36 19.83 -4.99 -12.29
CA ASP A 36 19.34 -6.32 -12.68
C ASP A 36 18.43 -6.98 -11.62
N ASP A 37 18.47 -6.48 -10.39
CA ASP A 37 17.72 -6.95 -9.24
C ASP A 37 16.32 -6.34 -9.12
N VAL A 38 15.91 -5.46 -10.05
CA VAL A 38 14.55 -4.90 -10.09
C VAL A 38 13.75 -5.42 -11.27
N PHE A 39 12.43 -5.39 -11.12
CA PHE A 39 11.47 -5.75 -12.15
C PHE A 39 10.84 -4.50 -12.77
N THR A 40 10.58 -4.54 -14.08
CA THR A 40 9.85 -3.48 -14.80
C THR A 40 8.34 -3.61 -14.63
N GLU A 41 7.86 -4.82 -14.33
CA GLU A 41 6.48 -5.11 -13.91
C GLU A 41 6.52 -6.15 -12.81
N LEU A 42 5.72 -5.98 -11.76
CA LEU A 42 5.67 -6.92 -10.64
C LEU A 42 4.31 -6.83 -9.96
N THR A 43 3.51 -7.89 -10.06
CA THR A 43 2.17 -7.96 -9.50
C THR A 43 2.02 -9.19 -8.60
N ASN A 44 1.44 -9.04 -7.42
CA ASN A 44 1.16 -10.06 -6.40
C ASN A 44 2.38 -10.87 -5.91
N PHE A 45 3.59 -10.34 -6.06
CA PHE A 45 4.76 -10.78 -5.30
C PHE A 45 4.96 -9.87 -4.07
N SER A 46 5.71 -10.34 -3.07
CA SER A 46 6.07 -9.56 -1.88
C SER A 46 7.45 -9.93 -1.34
N ALA A 47 7.95 -9.08 -0.43
CA ALA A 47 9.24 -9.20 0.26
C ALA A 47 9.28 -10.24 1.40
N ASN A 48 8.23 -11.04 1.61
CA ASN A 48 8.10 -11.89 2.81
C ASN A 48 9.21 -12.95 2.97
N LYS A 49 10.03 -13.17 1.93
CA LYS A 49 11.19 -14.07 1.94
C LYS A 49 12.45 -13.40 1.39
N TYR A 50 12.59 -12.09 1.58
CA TYR A 50 13.75 -11.32 1.13
C TYR A 50 15.07 -12.04 1.52
N PRO A 51 16.07 -12.16 0.63
CA PRO A 51 16.22 -11.47 -0.66
C PRO A 51 15.46 -12.10 -1.85
N ALA A 52 14.80 -13.25 -1.63
CA ALA A 52 13.93 -13.88 -2.61
C ALA A 52 12.56 -13.19 -2.70
N ILE A 53 11.90 -13.26 -3.87
CA ILE A 53 10.51 -12.85 -4.01
C ILE A 53 9.58 -14.04 -3.88
N THR A 54 8.42 -13.85 -3.25
CA THR A 54 7.41 -14.89 -3.13
C THR A 54 6.03 -14.33 -3.38
N THR A 55 5.08 -15.16 -3.82
CA THR A 55 3.67 -14.76 -3.94
C THR A 55 3.22 -14.08 -2.64
N ARG A 56 2.56 -12.94 -2.73
CA ARG A 56 2.01 -12.21 -1.58
C ARG A 56 1.10 -13.09 -0.76
N LYS A 57 0.92 -12.79 0.53
CA LYS A 57 -0.12 -13.44 1.33
C LYS A 57 -1.51 -13.00 0.82
N GLY A 58 -2.45 -13.92 0.90
CA GLY A 58 -3.87 -13.68 0.60
C GLY A 58 -4.63 -13.22 1.84
N TYR A 59 -5.94 -13.42 1.81
CA TYR A 59 -6.84 -12.98 2.86
C TYR A 59 -7.97 -13.99 3.14
N THR A 60 -8.55 -13.89 4.34
CA THR A 60 -9.83 -14.52 4.69
C THR A 60 -10.91 -13.46 4.81
N VAL A 61 -12.11 -13.70 4.28
CA VAL A 61 -13.27 -12.84 4.55
C VAL A 61 -13.82 -13.20 5.93
N ILE A 62 -13.89 -12.23 6.83
CA ILE A 62 -14.41 -12.42 8.20
C ILE A 62 -15.79 -11.77 8.41
N GLY A 63 -16.27 -11.03 7.42
CA GLY A 63 -17.59 -10.41 7.43
C GLY A 63 -17.92 -9.84 6.05
N ALA A 64 -19.19 -9.85 5.68
CA ALA A 64 -19.70 -9.29 4.44
C ALA A 64 -21.10 -8.77 4.69
N TYR A 65 -21.28 -7.44 4.65
CA TYR A 65 -22.53 -6.80 5.06
C TYR A 65 -22.93 -5.69 4.09
N GLY A 66 -24.23 -5.66 3.79
CA GLY A 66 -24.77 -4.82 2.73
C GLY A 66 -24.32 -5.27 1.34
N SER A 67 -24.69 -4.48 0.33
CA SER A 67 -24.25 -4.64 -1.05
C SER A 67 -23.33 -3.50 -1.51
N GLY A 68 -22.96 -2.58 -0.61
CA GLY A 68 -22.10 -1.43 -0.90
C GLY A 68 -20.80 -1.47 -0.09
N SER A 69 -20.09 -0.35 0.01
CA SER A 69 -18.76 -0.26 0.61
C SER A 69 -18.73 -0.33 2.14
N VAL A 70 -17.54 -0.68 2.67
CA VAL A 70 -17.14 -0.35 4.04
C VAL A 70 -16.77 1.13 4.12
N LEU A 71 -17.44 1.88 4.99
CA LEU A 71 -17.34 3.34 5.08
C LEU A 71 -16.28 3.81 6.08
N GLY A 72 -15.95 3.00 7.07
CA GLY A 72 -14.88 3.31 8.02
C GLY A 72 -14.55 2.12 8.90
N MET A 73 -13.33 2.10 9.42
CA MET A 73 -12.84 1.07 10.35
C MET A 73 -12.11 1.73 11.52
N GLY A 74 -12.34 1.22 12.73
CA GLY A 74 -11.72 1.73 13.95
C GLY A 74 -11.25 0.61 14.87
N ALA A 75 -10.21 0.88 15.66
CA ALA A 75 -9.67 -0.05 16.64
C ALA A 75 -9.93 0.49 18.05
N TRP A 76 -10.84 -0.10 18.80
CA TRP A 76 -11.03 0.29 20.20
C TRP A 76 -9.93 -0.34 21.06
N LYS A 77 -9.21 0.51 21.81
CA LYS A 77 -8.04 0.14 22.63
C LYS A 77 -6.97 -0.67 21.87
N GLY A 78 -6.91 -0.52 20.55
CA GLY A 78 -6.00 -1.25 19.67
C GLY A 78 -6.28 -2.76 19.53
N LYS A 79 -7.41 -3.27 20.06
CA LYS A 79 -7.69 -4.70 20.15
C LYS A 79 -9.03 -5.13 19.56
N GLU A 80 -10.08 -4.32 19.71
CA GLU A 80 -11.41 -4.63 19.20
C GLU A 80 -11.63 -3.91 17.87
N LEU A 81 -11.98 -4.68 16.83
CA LEU A 81 -12.22 -4.16 15.50
C LEU A 81 -13.67 -3.69 15.37
N HIS A 82 -13.84 -2.46 14.89
CA HIS A 82 -15.12 -1.87 14.53
C HIS A 82 -15.13 -1.50 13.05
N ALA A 83 -16.31 -1.59 12.44
CA ALA A 83 -16.53 -1.14 11.07
C ALA A 83 -17.93 -0.55 10.91
N VAL A 84 -18.03 0.45 10.04
CA VAL A 84 -19.29 1.04 9.59
C VAL A 84 -19.51 0.69 8.13
N PHE A 85 -20.70 0.22 7.79
CA PHE A 85 -21.05 -0.28 6.46
C PHE A 85 -22.09 0.63 5.80
N SER A 86 -22.13 0.59 4.46
CA SER A 86 -23.11 1.30 3.64
C SER A 86 -24.56 0.82 3.80
N ASP A 87 -24.82 -0.21 4.60
CA ASP A 87 -26.17 -0.55 5.07
C ASP A 87 -26.65 0.31 6.25
N GLY A 88 -25.83 1.28 6.68
CA GLY A 88 -26.14 2.20 7.77
C GLY A 88 -25.90 1.62 9.16
N THR A 89 -25.14 0.53 9.28
CA THR A 89 -24.83 -0.13 10.56
C THR A 89 -23.38 0.07 11.00
N TRP A 90 -23.19 0.31 12.30
CA TRP A 90 -21.89 0.18 12.98
C TRP A 90 -21.86 -1.17 13.67
N ARG A 91 -20.84 -1.98 13.36
CA ARG A 91 -20.66 -3.31 13.94
C ARG A 91 -19.31 -3.46 14.65
N LYS A 92 -19.26 -4.31 15.67
CA LYS A 92 -18.01 -4.79 16.29
C LYS A 92 -17.76 -6.24 15.99
N TRP A 93 -16.49 -6.62 15.90
CA TRP A 93 -16.03 -7.99 15.75
C TRP A 93 -15.45 -8.49 17.08
N ASP A 94 -16.02 -9.55 17.63
CA ASP A 94 -15.59 -10.16 18.91
C ASP A 94 -14.67 -11.37 18.74
N THR A 95 -14.04 -11.50 17.57
CA THR A 95 -13.24 -12.64 17.09
C THR A 95 -14.01 -13.84 16.54
N VAL A 96 -15.33 -13.92 16.75
CA VAL A 96 -16.17 -15.03 16.27
C VAL A 96 -17.37 -14.55 15.47
N VAL A 97 -18.06 -13.51 15.95
CA VAL A 97 -19.27 -12.95 15.34
C VAL A 97 -19.20 -11.42 15.26
N TRP A 98 -19.94 -10.87 14.30
CA TRP A 98 -20.17 -9.44 14.23
C TRP A 98 -21.48 -9.07 14.93
N THR A 99 -21.41 -8.11 15.85
CA THR A 99 -22.57 -7.57 16.57
C THR A 99 -22.87 -6.16 16.08
N ILE A 100 -24.14 -5.87 15.74
CA ILE A 100 -24.60 -4.52 15.40
C ILE A 100 -24.71 -3.70 16.70
N LEU A 101 -24.05 -2.54 16.73
CA LEU A 101 -24.04 -1.61 17.86
C LEU A 101 -24.91 -0.37 17.61
N ALA A 102 -25.06 0.04 16.35
CA ALA A 102 -25.94 1.12 15.92
C ALA A 102 -26.44 0.88 14.49
N SER A 103 -27.59 1.47 14.18
CA SER A 103 -28.24 1.44 12.87
C SER A 103 -28.78 2.83 12.49
N GLY A 104 -29.15 3.02 11.22
CA GLY A 104 -29.70 4.29 10.73
C GLY A 104 -28.65 5.38 10.53
N LEU A 105 -27.38 5.01 10.41
CA LEU A 105 -26.28 5.91 10.08
C LEU A 105 -26.29 6.25 8.59
N ASN A 106 -25.64 7.34 8.21
CA ASN A 106 -25.47 7.70 6.81
C ASN A 106 -24.77 6.58 6.01
N THR A 107 -25.30 6.27 4.83
CA THR A 107 -24.88 5.13 4.00
C THR A 107 -23.79 5.47 2.99
N ALA A 108 -23.30 6.70 2.95
CA ALA A 108 -22.29 7.18 1.99
C ALA A 108 -21.10 7.89 2.64
N ALA A 109 -21.28 8.53 3.80
CA ALA A 109 -20.25 9.30 4.46
C ALA A 109 -19.19 8.39 5.11
N GLU A 110 -17.92 8.69 4.83
CA GLU A 110 -16.78 7.92 5.34
C GLU A 110 -16.48 8.28 6.79
N TRP A 111 -16.20 7.27 7.61
CA TRP A 111 -15.98 7.43 9.04
C TRP A 111 -14.50 7.43 9.39
N THR A 112 -14.10 8.35 10.26
CA THR A 112 -12.79 8.39 10.93
C THR A 112 -12.97 8.11 12.42
N PHE A 113 -11.97 7.50 13.05
CA PHE A 113 -12.03 7.11 14.46
C PHE A 113 -10.79 7.49 15.24
N CYS A 114 -10.96 7.79 16.52
CA CYS A 114 -9.88 7.92 17.49
C CYS A 114 -10.29 7.35 18.86
N ASN A 115 -9.31 6.99 19.69
CA ASN A 115 -9.59 6.60 21.08
C ASN A 115 -9.43 7.82 21.98
N PHE A 116 -10.37 8.04 22.89
CA PHE A 116 -10.31 9.15 23.84
C PHE A 116 -10.98 8.78 25.15
N LYS A 117 -10.37 9.19 26.27
CA LYS A 117 -10.96 9.04 27.62
C LYS A 117 -11.53 10.38 28.08
N GLY A 118 -10.68 11.39 28.26
CA GLY A 118 -11.10 12.65 28.85
C GLY A 118 -11.75 12.46 30.23
N ASN A 119 -12.88 13.14 30.41
CA ASN A 119 -13.77 13.13 31.56
C ASN A 119 -14.77 11.96 31.53
N LEU A 120 -14.72 11.11 30.50
CA LEU A 120 -15.58 9.95 30.38
C LEU A 120 -15.13 8.85 31.35
N SER A 121 -16.07 7.97 31.73
CA SER A 121 -15.83 6.88 32.70
C SER A 121 -14.74 5.89 32.26
N GLY A 122 -14.47 5.79 30.96
CA GLY A 122 -13.45 4.93 30.38
C GLY A 122 -12.99 5.41 29.01
N ILE A 123 -12.02 4.70 28.43
CA ILE A 123 -11.59 4.95 27.05
C ILE A 123 -12.73 4.58 26.12
N ASN A 124 -13.16 5.55 25.31
CA ASN A 124 -14.20 5.39 24.30
C ASN A 124 -13.58 5.41 22.90
N LEU A 125 -14.21 4.72 21.96
CA LEU A 125 -13.92 4.89 20.53
C LEU A 125 -14.83 6.01 20.01
N ILE A 126 -14.25 7.13 19.61
CA ILE A 126 -14.96 8.27 19.05
C ILE A 126 -14.96 8.14 17.52
N GLY A 127 -16.11 8.32 16.89
CA GLY A 127 -16.27 8.22 15.44
C GLY A 127 -16.99 9.44 14.86
N SER A 128 -16.51 9.94 13.72
CA SER A 128 -17.15 11.04 12.99
C SER A 128 -17.09 10.83 11.48
N ASN A 129 -18.03 11.43 10.75
CA ASN A 129 -18.10 11.37 9.29
C ASN A 129 -18.54 12.69 8.63
N GLY A 130 -18.67 13.78 9.41
CA GLY A 130 -19.10 15.09 8.92
C GLY A 130 -20.60 15.22 8.59
N ILE A 131 -21.42 14.18 8.79
CA ILE A 131 -22.87 14.23 8.56
C ILE A 131 -23.65 13.80 9.81
N ASP A 132 -23.40 12.58 10.28
CA ASP A 132 -23.98 12.09 11.52
C ASP A 132 -23.40 12.85 12.72
N ALA A 133 -24.17 12.96 13.80
CA ALA A 133 -23.65 13.44 15.07
C ALA A 133 -22.44 12.59 15.49
N ILE A 134 -21.37 13.22 15.97
CA ILE A 134 -20.18 12.52 16.45
C ILE A 134 -20.61 11.48 17.48
N LYS A 135 -20.16 10.24 17.28
CA LYS A 135 -20.55 9.10 18.10
C LYS A 135 -19.42 8.70 19.02
N ARG A 136 -19.78 8.04 20.13
CA ARG A 136 -18.84 7.35 21.02
C ARG A 136 -19.34 5.94 21.33
N TYR A 137 -18.43 4.99 21.35
CA TYR A 137 -18.64 3.65 21.91
C TYR A 137 -17.93 3.56 23.27
N ASP A 138 -18.66 3.14 24.30
CA ASP A 138 -18.18 3.07 25.69
C ASP A 138 -17.75 1.68 26.16
N GLY A 139 -17.73 0.71 25.26
CA GLY A 139 -17.54 -0.71 25.59
C GLY A 139 -18.84 -1.51 25.69
N VAL A 140 -20.00 -0.83 25.68
CA VAL A 140 -21.31 -1.48 25.69
C VAL A 140 -22.17 -1.00 24.51
N THR A 141 -22.33 0.32 24.35
CA THR A 141 -23.25 0.90 23.36
C THR A 141 -22.61 2.03 22.56
N VAL A 142 -23.13 2.27 21.35
CA VAL A 142 -22.81 3.44 20.53
C VAL A 142 -23.88 4.51 20.77
N GLN A 143 -23.43 5.72 21.12
CA GLN A 143 -24.30 6.86 21.44
C GLN A 143 -23.70 8.17 20.90
N ASN A 144 -24.47 9.26 20.93
CA ASN A 144 -23.94 10.57 20.58
C ASN A 144 -22.93 11.05 21.63
N LEU A 145 -21.85 11.67 21.19
CA LEU A 145 -20.99 12.48 22.04
C LEU A 145 -21.71 13.80 22.34
N ALA A 146 -21.93 14.10 23.62
CA ALA A 146 -22.68 15.29 24.01
C ALA A 146 -21.94 16.57 23.59
N ASN A 147 -22.71 17.59 23.18
CA ASN A 147 -22.24 18.92 22.75
C ASN A 147 -21.16 18.96 21.66
N ALA A 148 -20.85 17.82 21.04
CA ALA A 148 -19.91 17.76 19.93
C ALA A 148 -20.45 18.55 18.73
N PRO A 149 -19.61 19.29 18.00
CA PRO A 149 -20.08 20.19 16.96
C PRO A 149 -20.65 19.41 15.76
N ALA A 150 -21.79 19.86 15.24
CA ALA A 150 -22.41 19.29 14.06
C ALA A 150 -21.52 19.47 12.82
N GLY A 151 -21.46 18.46 11.95
CA GLY A 151 -20.62 18.50 10.75
C GLY A 151 -19.13 18.23 11.00
N GLY A 152 -18.72 17.93 12.24
CA GLY A 152 -17.34 17.56 12.55
C GLY A 152 -16.89 16.28 11.84
N ASN A 153 -15.77 16.36 11.13
CA ASN A 153 -15.16 15.23 10.41
C ASN A 153 -13.68 15.06 10.79
N PHE A 154 -13.06 13.96 10.35
CA PHE A 154 -11.64 13.66 10.55
C PHE A 154 -11.24 13.72 12.04
N ILE A 155 -12.05 13.11 12.91
CA ILE A 155 -11.81 13.17 14.36
C ILE A 155 -10.45 12.56 14.71
N THR A 156 -9.68 13.27 15.52
CA THR A 156 -8.39 12.82 16.05
C THR A 156 -8.19 13.34 17.48
N THR A 157 -7.11 12.91 18.12
CA THR A 157 -6.77 13.34 19.47
C THR A 157 -5.32 13.79 19.54
N HIS A 158 -5.07 14.88 20.24
CA HIS A 158 -3.72 15.37 20.53
C HIS A 158 -3.71 16.04 21.91
N SER A 159 -2.66 15.86 22.70
CA SER A 159 -2.50 16.51 24.02
C SER A 159 -3.75 16.51 24.91
N ASN A 160 -4.44 15.35 25.02
CA ASN A 160 -5.67 15.16 25.80
C ASN A 160 -6.86 16.04 25.38
N ARG A 161 -6.97 16.35 24.09
CA ARG A 161 -8.13 17.02 23.49
C ARG A 161 -8.60 16.28 22.24
N LEU A 162 -9.88 16.38 21.95
CA LEU A 162 -10.45 15.97 20.67
C LEU A 162 -10.34 17.11 19.67
N TYR A 163 -10.05 16.77 18.42
CA TYR A 163 -10.01 17.70 17.29
C TYR A 163 -10.81 17.14 16.13
N CYS A 164 -11.63 17.98 15.49
CA CYS A 164 -12.29 17.66 14.23
C CYS A 164 -12.26 18.85 13.28
N ALA A 165 -12.43 18.59 11.98
CA ALA A 165 -12.54 19.63 10.97
C ALA A 165 -14.00 19.95 10.65
N ILE A 166 -14.30 21.22 10.43
CA ILE A 166 -15.56 21.70 9.84
C ILE A 166 -15.22 22.73 8.78
N GLY A 167 -15.42 22.38 7.52
CA GLY A 167 -15.05 23.25 6.39
C GLY A 167 -13.56 23.58 6.42
N ASN A 168 -13.25 24.84 6.74
CA ASN A 168 -11.87 25.35 6.78
C ASN A 168 -11.30 25.53 8.20
N SER A 169 -12.01 25.06 9.21
CA SER A 169 -11.64 25.29 10.60
C SER A 169 -11.42 23.99 11.35
N ILE A 170 -10.50 24.04 12.30
CA ILE A 170 -10.29 23.00 13.30
C ILE A 170 -11.13 23.38 14.51
N ARG A 171 -12.01 22.49 14.95
CA ARG A 171 -12.68 22.57 16.25
C ARG A 171 -11.92 21.70 17.24
N PHE A 172 -11.83 22.16 18.49
CA PHE A 172 -11.19 21.40 19.55
C PHE A 172 -11.99 21.45 20.85
N SER A 173 -12.00 20.35 21.58
CA SER A 173 -12.64 20.23 22.89
C SER A 173 -11.79 20.90 23.99
N ALA A 174 -12.42 21.19 25.12
CA ALA A 174 -11.76 21.60 26.36
C ALA A 174 -10.79 20.51 26.87
N LEU A 175 -9.85 20.91 27.74
CA LEU A 175 -8.75 20.04 28.14
C LEU A 175 -9.30 18.86 28.94
N ASN A 176 -9.06 17.64 28.45
CA ASN A 176 -9.54 16.43 29.10
C ASN A 176 -11.09 16.36 29.22
N GLU A 177 -11.85 17.20 28.52
CA GLU A 177 -13.31 17.17 28.53
C GLU A 177 -13.81 16.81 27.13
N ALA A 178 -14.40 15.62 26.95
CA ALA A 178 -14.78 15.13 25.62
C ALA A 178 -16.06 15.80 25.07
N ASP A 179 -16.89 16.30 25.97
CA ASP A 179 -18.23 16.83 25.75
C ASP A 179 -18.33 18.34 26.01
N ASP A 180 -17.21 19.03 26.13
CA ASP A 180 -17.14 20.48 26.18
C ASP A 180 -16.36 21.03 24.99
N TRP A 181 -17.06 21.78 24.15
CA TRP A 181 -16.57 22.38 22.92
C TRP A 181 -16.79 23.90 22.89
N THR A 182 -17.16 24.48 24.04
CA THR A 182 -17.67 25.85 24.11
C THR A 182 -17.04 26.70 25.21
N THR A 183 -16.38 26.10 26.20
CA THR A 183 -15.73 26.86 27.27
C THR A 183 -14.71 27.83 26.71
N VAL A 184 -14.91 29.11 27.02
CA VAL A 184 -14.03 30.20 26.60
C VAL A 184 -12.62 29.96 27.12
N ASP A 185 -11.62 30.27 26.29
CA ASP A 185 -10.18 30.09 26.55
C ASP A 185 -9.69 28.65 26.76
N ASP A 186 -10.58 27.65 26.68
CA ASP A 186 -10.21 26.24 26.78
C ASP A 186 -10.66 25.40 25.58
N ALA A 187 -11.85 25.63 25.03
CA ALA A 187 -12.34 25.04 23.79
C ALA A 187 -12.48 26.11 22.69
N GLY A 188 -12.59 25.69 21.42
CA GLY A 188 -12.81 26.66 20.37
C GLY A 188 -12.54 26.21 18.94
N GLU A 189 -12.18 27.20 18.13
CA GLU A 189 -12.00 27.09 16.69
C GLU A 189 -10.70 27.76 16.25
N ILE A 190 -10.01 27.14 15.29
CA ILE A 190 -8.85 27.72 14.61
C ILE A 190 -9.13 27.67 13.11
N ALA A 191 -9.26 28.84 12.48
CA ALA A 191 -9.40 28.94 11.03
C ALA A 191 -8.05 28.68 10.35
N VAL A 192 -8.04 27.92 9.26
CA VAL A 192 -6.85 27.60 8.48
C VAL A 192 -6.99 28.19 7.08
N ASP A 193 -6.98 29.51 6.94
CA ASP A 193 -7.24 30.16 5.66
C ASP A 193 -6.10 29.99 4.66
N THR A 194 -6.47 29.64 3.42
CA THR A 194 -5.53 29.50 2.30
C THR A 194 -6.03 30.30 1.11
N PRO A 195 -5.14 30.88 0.29
CA PRO A 195 -5.53 31.67 -0.89
C PRO A 195 -6.46 30.93 -1.85
N ASP A 196 -6.33 29.61 -1.95
CA ASP A 196 -7.09 28.78 -2.88
C ASP A 196 -8.52 28.44 -2.40
N GLY A 197 -8.91 28.88 -1.20
CA GLY A 197 -10.26 28.63 -0.65
C GLY A 197 -10.58 27.17 -0.34
N GLU A 198 -9.58 26.28 -0.33
CA GLU A 198 -9.76 24.85 -0.06
C GLU A 198 -10.19 24.56 1.38
N THR A 199 -10.99 23.51 1.55
CA THR A 199 -11.38 22.97 2.86
C THR A 199 -10.39 21.93 3.37
N ILE A 200 -10.40 21.71 4.68
CA ILE A 200 -9.62 20.64 5.31
C ILE A 200 -10.16 19.29 4.83
N ASN A 201 -9.27 18.41 4.37
CA ASN A 201 -9.62 17.07 3.90
C ASN A 201 -8.91 15.94 4.68
N GLY A 202 -8.16 16.29 5.72
CA GLY A 202 -7.57 15.33 6.64
C GLY A 202 -6.97 15.98 7.88
N LEU A 203 -7.02 15.26 9.00
CA LEU A 203 -6.39 15.64 10.26
C LEU A 203 -5.65 14.42 10.81
N ASN A 204 -4.39 14.60 11.21
CA ASN A 204 -3.60 13.53 11.80
C ASN A 204 -2.70 14.07 12.92
N ALA A 205 -2.65 13.36 14.05
CA ALA A 205 -1.86 13.77 15.22
C ALA A 205 -0.63 12.87 15.46
N GLY A 206 -0.22 12.08 14.46
CA GLY A 206 0.76 11.01 14.57
C GLY A 206 2.21 11.43 14.78
N ASN A 207 2.56 12.70 14.55
CA ASN A 207 3.95 13.20 14.57
C ASN A 207 4.27 14.11 15.78
N GLY A 208 3.50 14.02 16.87
CA GLY A 208 3.75 14.81 18.09
C GLY A 208 3.09 16.19 18.11
N HIS A 209 2.34 16.53 17.07
CA HIS A 209 1.50 17.72 16.92
C HIS A 209 0.37 17.41 15.93
N LEU A 210 -0.59 18.33 15.78
CA LEU A 210 -1.70 18.13 14.84
C LEU A 210 -1.29 18.63 13.45
N THR A 211 -1.22 17.72 12.48
CA THR A 211 -1.03 18.03 11.07
C THR A 211 -2.38 18.14 10.37
N VAL A 212 -2.55 19.22 9.63
CA VAL A 212 -3.77 19.60 8.93
C VAL A 212 -3.53 19.51 7.44
N PHE A 213 -4.33 18.70 6.75
CA PHE A 213 -4.22 18.50 5.32
C PHE A 213 -5.37 19.17 4.57
N LYS A 214 -5.01 19.79 3.46
CA LYS A 214 -5.90 20.20 2.38
C LYS A 214 -5.47 19.52 1.08
N PRO A 215 -6.28 19.58 0.00
CA PRO A 215 -5.89 19.01 -1.28
C PRO A 215 -4.56 19.54 -1.84
N SER A 216 -4.24 20.82 -1.62
CA SER A 216 -3.03 21.47 -2.16
C SER A 216 -2.01 21.93 -1.13
N SER A 217 -2.33 21.88 0.17
CA SER A 217 -1.45 22.44 1.20
C SER A 217 -1.52 21.63 2.49
N MET A 218 -0.52 21.83 3.34
CA MET A 218 -0.51 21.24 4.68
C MET A 218 0.09 22.20 5.71
N HIS A 219 -0.43 22.09 6.93
CA HIS A 219 -0.16 22.99 8.04
C HIS A 219 0.06 22.17 9.32
N GLU A 220 0.74 22.76 10.29
CA GLU A 220 0.98 22.19 11.60
C GLU A 220 0.44 23.10 12.69
N LEU A 221 -0.35 22.53 13.58
CA LEU A 221 -0.74 23.17 14.82
C LEU A 221 0.16 22.66 15.94
N TYR A 222 1.11 23.51 16.35
CA TYR A 222 1.91 23.33 17.56
C TYR A 222 1.15 23.81 18.80
N GLY A 223 1.58 23.35 19.97
CA GLY A 223 1.02 23.72 21.25
C GLY A 223 0.10 22.65 21.85
N LYS A 224 -0.27 22.85 23.12
CA LYS A 224 -1.09 21.89 23.90
C LYS A 224 -2.46 22.44 24.28
N GLY A 225 -2.72 23.70 23.95
CA GLY A 225 -3.95 24.41 24.27
C GLY A 225 -3.92 25.85 23.73
N PRO A 226 -5.06 26.58 23.82
CA PRO A 226 -5.26 27.90 23.20
C PRO A 226 -4.15 28.92 23.46
N GLN A 227 -3.62 28.94 24.69
CA GLN A 227 -2.57 29.88 25.12
C GLN A 227 -1.20 29.63 24.48
N SER A 228 -1.01 28.48 23.82
CA SER A 228 0.27 28.02 23.24
C SER A 228 0.16 27.65 21.77
N TYR A 229 -1.02 27.80 21.17
CA TYR A 229 -1.24 27.37 19.80
C TYR A 229 -0.50 28.26 18.80
N SER A 230 0.24 27.62 17.90
CA SER A 230 0.86 28.26 16.74
C SER A 230 0.55 27.43 15.51
N MET A 231 -0.02 28.07 14.49
CA MET A 231 -0.33 27.45 13.21
C MET A 231 0.74 27.83 12.19
N ASP A 232 1.50 26.84 11.74
CA ASP A 232 2.57 27.03 10.77
C ASP A 232 2.22 26.35 9.45
N LYS A 233 2.47 27.06 8.34
CA LYS A 233 2.29 26.50 6.99
C LYS A 233 3.56 25.76 6.59
N VAL A 234 3.43 24.46 6.31
CA VAL A 234 4.55 23.60 5.92
C VAL A 234 4.78 23.62 4.41
N ALA A 235 3.69 23.50 3.64
CA ALA A 235 3.74 23.52 2.19
C ALA A 235 2.45 24.12 1.62
N SER A 236 2.59 24.94 0.58
CA SER A 236 1.48 25.57 -0.14
C SER A 236 1.08 24.84 -1.42
N ASP A 237 1.84 23.82 -1.82
CA ASP A 237 1.68 23.10 -3.08
C ASP A 237 1.66 21.57 -2.90
N ILE A 238 1.87 21.09 -1.66
CA ILE A 238 1.80 19.68 -1.30
C ILE A 238 0.67 19.50 -0.28
N GLY A 239 -0.31 18.69 -0.64
CA GLY A 239 -1.44 18.29 0.19
C GLY A 239 -1.69 16.78 0.09
N ALA A 240 -2.73 16.29 0.77
CA ALA A 240 -3.14 14.90 0.69
C ALA A 240 -4.38 14.74 -0.19
N VAL A 241 -4.52 13.60 -0.87
CA VAL A 241 -5.70 13.32 -1.70
C VAL A 241 -6.95 13.01 -0.87
N SER A 242 -6.79 12.48 0.34
CA SER A 242 -7.87 12.22 1.30
C SER A 242 -7.32 11.88 2.70
N ASN A 243 -8.16 11.99 3.73
CA ASN A 243 -7.81 11.62 5.11
C ASN A 243 -7.31 10.18 5.24
N LYS A 244 -7.99 9.24 4.59
CA LYS A 244 -7.67 7.81 4.62
C LYS A 244 -6.42 7.43 3.82
N ALA A 245 -5.88 8.35 3.02
CA ALA A 245 -4.61 8.20 2.31
C ALA A 245 -3.40 8.70 3.13
N ILE A 246 -3.59 8.99 4.42
CA ILE A 246 -2.57 9.43 5.36
C ILE A 246 -2.43 8.37 6.44
N ILE A 247 -1.20 8.03 6.80
CA ILE A 247 -0.93 7.09 7.88
C ILE A 247 0.19 7.59 8.78
N ALA A 248 0.08 7.36 10.08
CA ALA A 248 1.18 7.54 11.01
C ALA A 248 1.97 6.23 11.12
N TYR A 249 3.28 6.29 10.87
CA TYR A 249 4.17 5.16 10.95
C TYR A 249 5.59 5.63 11.31
N ASP A 250 6.14 5.06 12.38
CA ASP A 250 7.53 5.30 12.80
C ASP A 250 7.89 6.79 12.90
N GLU A 251 7.08 7.55 13.64
CA GLU A 251 7.22 9.02 13.82
C GLU A 251 7.20 9.84 12.51
N THR A 252 6.73 9.23 11.42
CA THR A 252 6.51 9.90 10.15
C THR A 252 5.06 9.77 9.70
N LEU A 253 4.66 10.67 8.80
CA LEU A 253 3.38 10.65 8.10
C LEU A 253 3.63 10.37 6.62
N PRO A 254 3.62 9.09 6.19
CA PRO A 254 3.43 8.77 4.79
C PRO A 254 2.02 9.13 4.31
N PHE A 255 1.93 9.76 3.14
CA PHE A 255 0.64 10.10 2.53
C PHE A 255 0.70 10.17 1.01
N ILE A 256 -0.45 9.96 0.36
CA ILE A 256 -0.59 10.09 -1.08
C ILE A 256 -0.98 11.53 -1.42
N SER A 257 -0.16 12.17 -2.27
CA SER A 257 -0.45 13.46 -2.90
C SER A 257 -0.86 13.23 -4.37
N ARG A 258 -1.17 14.30 -5.10
CA ARG A 258 -1.60 14.26 -6.51
C ARG A 258 -0.54 13.69 -7.46
N ASP A 259 0.73 13.83 -7.11
CA ASP A 259 1.89 13.61 -7.98
C ASP A 259 2.95 12.65 -7.39
N GLY A 260 2.69 12.06 -6.23
CA GLY A 260 3.64 11.16 -5.57
C GLY A 260 3.15 10.70 -4.20
N ILE A 261 3.90 9.76 -3.62
CA ILE A 261 3.71 9.37 -2.22
C ILE A 261 4.80 10.08 -1.41
N TYR A 262 4.36 10.94 -0.51
CA TYR A 262 5.23 11.77 0.31
C TYR A 262 5.40 11.15 1.69
N ARG A 263 6.48 11.53 2.37
CA ARG A 263 6.71 11.26 3.78
C ARG A 263 7.04 12.57 4.46
N TYR A 264 6.46 12.76 5.63
CA TYR A 264 6.63 13.95 6.45
C TYR A 264 7.07 13.60 7.87
N SER A 265 8.07 14.30 8.39
CA SER A 265 8.68 14.05 9.71
C SER A 265 8.69 15.27 10.63
N GLY A 266 7.91 16.31 10.32
CA GLY A 266 7.83 17.54 11.11
C GLY A 266 8.88 18.60 10.72
N GLY A 267 8.48 19.87 10.76
CA GLY A 267 9.38 21.05 10.66
C GLY A 267 10.07 21.29 9.31
N ILE A 268 10.10 20.32 8.38
CA ILE A 268 10.71 20.45 7.05
C ILE A 268 9.77 20.00 5.94
N ARG A 269 9.91 20.55 4.74
CA ARG A 269 9.08 20.18 3.59
C ARG A 269 9.02 18.65 3.34
N PRO A 270 7.83 18.06 3.09
CA PRO A 270 7.69 16.65 2.76
C PRO A 270 8.52 16.22 1.54
N ARG A 271 8.98 14.97 1.52
CA ARG A 271 9.76 14.39 0.40
C ARG A 271 9.09 13.15 -0.19
N LYS A 272 9.29 12.94 -1.49
CA LYS A 272 8.75 11.79 -2.25
C LYS A 272 9.83 10.95 -2.95
N ASP A 273 11.10 11.18 -2.63
CA ASP A 273 12.29 10.52 -3.17
C ASP A 273 12.18 8.98 -3.10
N TYR A 274 11.69 8.45 -1.99
CA TYR A 274 11.48 7.02 -1.81
C TYR A 274 10.42 6.41 -2.73
N SER A 275 9.51 7.23 -3.29
CA SER A 275 8.43 6.78 -4.17
C SER A 275 8.78 6.85 -5.66
N MET A 276 10.01 7.28 -6.01
CA MET A 276 10.47 7.35 -7.40
C MET A 276 10.35 6.05 -8.20
N PRO A 277 10.63 4.84 -7.63
CA PRO A 277 10.47 3.59 -8.38
C PRO A 277 9.05 3.32 -8.88
N ILE A 278 8.04 3.97 -8.30
CA ILE A 278 6.62 3.82 -8.65
C ILE A 278 6.03 5.11 -9.26
N GLN A 279 6.86 6.09 -9.64
CA GLN A 279 6.39 7.39 -10.14
C GLN A 279 5.51 7.24 -11.39
N THR A 280 5.88 6.41 -12.35
CA THR A 280 5.07 6.15 -13.57
C THR A 280 3.71 5.54 -13.21
N ILE A 281 3.63 4.71 -12.16
CA ILE A 281 2.35 4.16 -11.69
C ILE A 281 1.48 5.26 -11.09
N ILE A 282 2.05 6.17 -10.30
CA ILE A 282 1.31 7.31 -9.72
C ILE A 282 0.87 8.31 -10.81
N ASN A 283 1.68 8.49 -11.85
CA ASN A 283 1.30 9.31 -13.01
C ASN A 283 0.04 8.76 -13.68
N ASN A 284 -0.08 7.43 -13.77
CA ASN A 284 -1.24 6.72 -14.33
C ASN A 284 -2.42 6.58 -13.36
N ALA A 285 -2.34 7.13 -12.14
CA ALA A 285 -3.49 7.15 -11.24
C ALA A 285 -4.66 7.92 -11.84
N ASN A 286 -5.87 7.40 -11.69
CA ASN A 286 -7.11 8.07 -12.11
C ASN A 286 -7.32 9.34 -11.29
N LYS A 287 -6.92 10.48 -11.83
CA LYS A 287 -6.95 11.77 -11.11
C LYS A 287 -8.37 12.18 -10.68
N ALA A 288 -9.41 11.77 -11.41
CA ALA A 288 -10.79 12.03 -11.02
C ALA A 288 -11.23 11.24 -9.78
N ASN A 289 -10.63 10.07 -9.54
CA ASN A 289 -10.97 9.18 -8.42
C ASN A 289 -9.85 9.05 -7.38
N ILE A 290 -8.74 9.80 -7.51
CA ILE A 290 -7.57 9.66 -6.62
C ILE A 290 -7.89 9.94 -5.14
N HIS A 291 -8.94 10.72 -4.86
CA HIS A 291 -9.45 10.96 -3.52
C HIS A 291 -9.95 9.68 -2.82
N LYS A 292 -10.23 8.60 -3.56
CA LYS A 292 -10.59 7.30 -2.99
C LYS A 292 -9.40 6.51 -2.48
N SER A 293 -8.16 6.96 -2.75
CA SER A 293 -6.93 6.29 -2.32
C SER A 293 -6.91 6.08 -0.81
N VAL A 294 -6.20 5.04 -0.37
CA VAL A 294 -6.12 4.63 1.05
C VAL A 294 -4.69 4.29 1.43
N ALA A 295 -4.36 4.41 2.71
CA ALA A 295 -3.07 4.02 3.27
C ALA A 295 -3.27 3.10 4.49
N GLY A 296 -2.36 2.15 4.67
CA GLY A 296 -2.42 1.14 5.72
C GLY A 296 -1.02 0.63 6.09
N ASN A 297 -0.89 -0.06 7.22
CA ASN A 297 0.31 -0.80 7.60
C ASN A 297 -0.07 -2.12 8.27
N ASP A 298 0.81 -3.10 8.21
CA ASP A 298 0.70 -4.36 8.96
C ASP A 298 1.73 -4.46 10.11
N GLY A 299 2.46 -3.37 10.37
CA GLY A 299 3.56 -3.30 11.33
C GLY A 299 4.93 -3.62 10.75
N ALA A 300 5.01 -4.17 9.54
CA ALA A 300 6.27 -4.46 8.84
C ALA A 300 6.37 -3.72 7.50
N SER A 301 5.27 -3.59 6.77
CA SER A 301 5.16 -2.93 5.47
C SER A 301 4.09 -1.83 5.50
N LEU A 302 4.27 -0.86 4.61
CA LEU A 302 3.27 0.17 4.29
C LEU A 302 2.50 -0.22 3.03
N TYR A 303 1.23 0.13 2.97
CA TYR A 303 0.33 -0.19 1.87
C TYR A 303 -0.41 1.07 1.42
N PHE A 304 -0.51 1.26 0.10
CA PHE A 304 -1.16 2.41 -0.51
C PHE A 304 -2.07 1.93 -1.64
N GLY A 305 -3.39 2.01 -1.45
CA GLY A 305 -4.37 1.69 -2.48
C GLY A 305 -4.59 2.88 -3.40
N VAL A 306 -4.45 2.69 -4.71
CA VAL A 306 -4.60 3.74 -5.73
C VAL A 306 -5.50 3.23 -6.86
N PRO A 307 -6.49 4.02 -7.31
CA PRO A 307 -7.22 3.75 -8.55
C PRO A 307 -6.33 4.10 -9.75
N LEU A 308 -5.99 3.12 -10.57
CA LEU A 308 -5.19 3.30 -11.78
C LEU A 308 -6.06 3.39 -13.04
N ASP A 309 -5.48 4.04 -14.05
CA ASP A 309 -6.03 4.17 -15.40
C ASP A 309 -7.46 4.75 -15.40
N THR A 310 -8.43 4.02 -15.93
CA THR A 310 -9.84 4.43 -16.00
C THR A 310 -10.68 3.91 -14.83
N SER A 311 -10.09 3.17 -13.89
CA SER A 311 -10.83 2.55 -12.79
C SER A 311 -11.43 3.60 -11.85
N SER A 312 -12.71 3.47 -11.52
CA SER A 312 -13.39 4.34 -10.56
C SER A 312 -13.22 3.88 -9.11
N GLN A 313 -12.60 2.72 -8.89
CA GLN A 313 -12.29 2.14 -7.59
C GLN A 313 -10.82 1.77 -7.52
N ILE A 314 -10.29 1.56 -6.31
CA ILE A 314 -8.94 1.06 -6.14
C ILE A 314 -8.82 -0.31 -6.81
N ASN A 315 -7.84 -0.45 -7.70
CA ASN A 315 -7.51 -1.71 -8.38
C ASN A 315 -6.04 -2.11 -8.20
N CYS A 316 -5.22 -1.22 -7.62
CA CYS A 316 -3.81 -1.47 -7.31
C CYS A 316 -3.51 -1.10 -5.86
N ILE A 317 -2.84 -2.00 -5.13
CA ILE A 317 -2.22 -1.69 -3.85
C ILE A 317 -0.72 -1.71 -4.03
N LEU A 318 -0.06 -0.62 -3.67
CA LEU A 318 1.38 -0.49 -3.62
C LEU A 318 1.85 -0.87 -2.21
N GLN A 319 2.67 -1.90 -2.09
CA GLN A 319 3.31 -2.31 -0.85
C GLN A 319 4.75 -1.77 -0.85
N LEU A 320 5.14 -1.08 0.22
CA LEU A 320 6.51 -0.67 0.50
C LEU A 320 7.06 -1.49 1.66
N ASP A 321 8.21 -2.11 1.42
CA ASP A 321 9.10 -2.61 2.47
C ASP A 321 10.01 -1.46 2.94
N PRO A 322 9.80 -0.90 4.14
CA PRO A 322 10.55 0.24 4.63
C PRO A 322 12.00 -0.09 5.00
N ILE A 323 12.34 -1.37 5.23
CA ILE A 323 13.71 -1.78 5.58
C ILE A 323 14.56 -1.80 4.31
N HIS A 324 14.08 -2.47 3.27
CA HIS A 324 14.82 -2.65 2.02
C HIS A 324 14.54 -1.57 0.97
N GLN A 325 13.61 -0.64 1.24
CA GLN A 325 13.18 0.41 0.32
C GLN A 325 12.70 -0.15 -1.04
N ALA A 326 12.03 -1.30 -0.98
CA ALA A 326 11.56 -2.03 -2.16
C ALA A 326 10.04 -1.93 -2.29
N TRP A 327 9.57 -1.72 -3.52
CA TRP A 327 8.15 -1.60 -3.83
C TRP A 327 7.60 -2.86 -4.49
N TYR A 328 6.32 -3.14 -4.25
CA TYR A 328 5.58 -4.25 -4.83
C TYR A 328 4.17 -3.78 -5.18
N THR A 329 3.53 -4.39 -6.18
CA THR A 329 2.14 -4.08 -6.52
C THR A 329 1.24 -5.29 -6.36
N TRP A 330 0.03 -5.09 -5.88
CA TRP A 330 -0.99 -6.12 -5.71
C TRP A 330 -2.25 -5.72 -6.47
N ASP A 331 -2.96 -6.70 -6.99
CA ASP A 331 -4.30 -6.54 -7.58
C ASP A 331 -5.34 -7.38 -6.82
N GLY A 332 -6.59 -7.33 -7.30
CA GLY A 332 -7.67 -8.19 -6.81
C GLY A 332 -8.31 -7.74 -5.48
N ILE A 333 -7.86 -6.62 -4.91
CA ILE A 333 -8.41 -6.04 -3.67
C ILE A 333 -8.85 -4.60 -3.93
N SER A 334 -10.16 -4.36 -3.91
CA SER A 334 -10.76 -3.03 -4.01
C SER A 334 -10.91 -2.39 -2.63
N ALA A 335 -9.77 -2.05 -2.02
CA ALA A 335 -9.72 -1.48 -0.68
C ALA A 335 -10.47 -0.14 -0.57
N MET A 336 -11.19 0.07 0.53
CA MET A 336 -11.85 1.32 0.89
C MET A 336 -11.33 1.86 2.23
N GLN A 337 -10.91 0.95 3.11
CA GLN A 337 -10.35 1.23 4.43
C GLN A 337 -9.25 0.20 4.73
N MET A 338 -8.19 0.63 5.41
CA MET A 338 -7.12 -0.25 5.87
C MET A 338 -6.80 0.05 7.33
N LEU A 339 -6.75 -0.97 8.17
CA LEU A 339 -6.52 -0.79 9.59
C LEU A 339 -5.79 -1.99 10.19
N ARG A 340 -4.77 -1.72 11.01
CA ARG A 340 -4.11 -2.73 11.84
C ARG A 340 -4.82 -2.85 13.18
N VAL A 341 -5.17 -4.07 13.57
CA VAL A 341 -5.70 -4.38 14.91
C VAL A 341 -4.96 -5.60 15.46
N GLY A 342 -4.24 -5.42 16.57
CA GLY A 342 -3.30 -6.41 17.07
C GLY A 342 -2.24 -6.77 16.03
N ASP A 343 -2.09 -8.06 15.74
CA ASP A 343 -1.08 -8.59 14.83
C ASP A 343 -1.53 -8.66 13.36
N TYR A 344 -2.79 -8.33 13.08
CA TYR A 344 -3.35 -8.45 11.74
C TYR A 344 -3.70 -7.10 11.13
N MET A 345 -3.46 -6.99 9.83
CA MET A 345 -4.02 -5.94 9.00
C MET A 345 -5.36 -6.41 8.43
N TYR A 346 -6.34 -5.51 8.49
CA TYR A 346 -7.67 -5.69 7.95
C TYR A 346 -7.93 -4.68 6.84
N VAL A 347 -8.66 -5.12 5.81
CA VAL A 347 -9.09 -4.28 4.69
C VAL A 347 -10.61 -4.33 4.61
N GLY A 348 -11.25 -3.17 4.64
CA GLY A 348 -12.65 -3.03 4.26
C GLY A 348 -12.72 -2.71 2.78
N ASP A 349 -13.54 -3.43 2.02
CA ASP A 349 -13.59 -3.28 0.56
C ASP A 349 -14.86 -2.58 0.04
N ALA A 350 -14.88 -2.31 -1.27
CA ALA A 350 -15.98 -1.63 -1.95
C ALA A 350 -17.28 -2.47 -2.02
N THR A 351 -17.22 -3.74 -1.65
CA THR A 351 -18.35 -4.69 -1.67
C THR A 351 -18.86 -5.03 -0.27
N GLY A 352 -18.37 -4.33 0.76
CA GLY A 352 -18.87 -4.47 2.13
C GLY A 352 -18.24 -5.64 2.87
N ARG A 353 -17.15 -6.19 2.33
CA ARG A 353 -16.39 -7.28 2.96
C ARG A 353 -15.30 -6.72 3.85
N ILE A 354 -15.04 -7.41 4.95
CA ILE A 354 -13.86 -7.23 5.80
C ILE A 354 -12.91 -8.39 5.56
N LEU A 355 -11.75 -8.07 5.01
CA LEU A 355 -10.69 -9.01 4.68
C LEU A 355 -9.65 -8.97 5.78
N ARG A 356 -9.35 -10.11 6.40
CA ARG A 356 -8.18 -10.27 7.29
C ARG A 356 -7.02 -10.80 6.44
N LEU A 357 -5.95 -10.03 6.32
CA LEU A 357 -4.77 -10.42 5.55
C LEU A 357 -3.94 -11.49 6.29
N GLY A 358 -3.16 -12.27 5.54
CA GLY A 358 -2.21 -13.26 6.08
C GLY A 358 -2.49 -14.71 5.68
N ALA A 359 -3.54 -14.96 4.88
CA ALA A 359 -3.86 -16.30 4.37
C ALA A 359 -2.93 -16.73 3.21
N ASP A 360 -3.07 -17.97 2.74
CA ASP A 360 -2.32 -18.45 1.56
C ASP A 360 -3.08 -18.27 0.23
N THR A 361 -4.37 -17.95 0.29
CA THR A 361 -5.30 -17.76 -0.84
C THR A 361 -6.11 -16.48 -0.67
N ASP A 362 -6.70 -15.96 -1.74
CA ASP A 362 -7.68 -14.88 -1.68
C ASP A 362 -9.08 -15.46 -1.44
N ALA A 363 -9.40 -15.74 -0.17
CA ALA A 363 -10.65 -16.35 0.27
C ALA A 363 -10.99 -17.67 -0.46
N GLY A 364 -9.99 -18.54 -0.62
CA GLY A 364 -10.09 -19.80 -1.38
C GLY A 364 -9.67 -19.67 -2.85
N GLY A 365 -9.60 -18.45 -3.39
CA GLY A 365 -9.07 -18.18 -4.72
C GLY A 365 -7.55 -18.32 -4.79
N VAL A 366 -7.05 -19.01 -5.80
CA VAL A 366 -5.60 -19.16 -6.02
C VAL A 366 -5.02 -17.83 -6.53
N ILE A 367 -3.95 -17.35 -5.89
CA ILE A 367 -3.30 -16.08 -6.25
C ILE A 367 -2.43 -16.29 -7.49
N THR A 368 -2.58 -15.41 -8.49
CA THR A 368 -1.67 -15.36 -9.65
C THR A 368 -0.73 -14.17 -9.50
N ALA A 369 0.57 -14.41 -9.56
CA ALA A 369 1.62 -13.41 -9.48
C ALA A 369 2.43 -13.35 -10.77
N THR A 370 2.82 -12.15 -11.16
CA THR A 370 3.57 -11.92 -12.39
C THR A 370 4.77 -11.01 -12.16
N ALA A 371 5.88 -11.28 -12.84
CA ALA A 371 7.07 -10.44 -12.79
C ALA A 371 7.69 -10.33 -14.19
N VAL A 372 8.16 -9.15 -14.59
CA VAL A 372 8.87 -8.93 -15.84
C VAL A 372 10.22 -8.29 -15.53
N THR A 373 11.30 -8.94 -15.94
CA THR A 373 12.65 -8.40 -15.76
C THR A 373 12.87 -7.20 -16.66
N LYS A 374 13.90 -6.39 -16.38
CA LYS A 374 14.45 -5.52 -17.43
C LYS A 374 14.92 -6.33 -18.65
N PRO A 375 15.09 -5.69 -19.81
CA PRO A 375 15.82 -6.29 -20.92
C PRO A 375 17.28 -6.49 -20.51
N PHE A 376 17.68 -7.73 -20.28
CA PHE A 376 19.08 -8.06 -20.02
C PHE A 376 19.89 -7.92 -21.30
N THR A 377 21.07 -7.34 -21.18
CA THR A 377 22.01 -7.13 -22.27
C THR A 377 23.44 -7.44 -21.85
N ALA A 378 24.34 -7.48 -22.82
CA ALA A 378 25.77 -7.32 -22.57
C ALA A 378 26.08 -5.88 -22.11
N ASP A 379 27.33 -5.62 -21.72
CA ASP A 379 27.79 -4.30 -21.22
C ASP A 379 27.57 -3.15 -22.22
N SER A 380 27.41 -3.47 -23.50
CA SER A 380 27.10 -2.50 -24.55
C SER A 380 25.93 -2.99 -25.40
N LEU A 381 24.91 -2.14 -25.53
CA LEU A 381 23.73 -2.37 -26.38
C LEU A 381 24.07 -2.49 -27.87
N ALA A 382 25.19 -1.89 -28.31
CA ALA A 382 25.66 -1.97 -29.69
C ALA A 382 26.35 -3.30 -30.03
N ARG A 383 26.74 -4.06 -28.99
CA ARG A 383 27.46 -5.33 -29.16
C ARG A 383 26.45 -6.46 -29.35
N LYS A 384 26.55 -7.16 -30.48
CA LYS A 384 25.77 -8.39 -30.68
C LYS A 384 26.16 -9.44 -29.65
N GLN A 385 25.21 -10.26 -29.24
CA GLN A 385 25.42 -11.29 -28.24
C GLN A 385 24.72 -12.59 -28.60
N HIS A 386 25.23 -13.68 -28.07
CA HIS A 386 24.63 -15.00 -28.17
C HIS A 386 24.23 -15.49 -26.78
N TRP A 387 22.95 -15.78 -26.57
CA TRP A 387 22.43 -16.35 -25.32
C TRP A 387 22.65 -17.85 -25.29
N PHE A 388 23.23 -18.37 -24.20
CA PHE A 388 23.56 -19.79 -24.07
C PHE A 388 22.70 -20.49 -23.03
N ARG A 389 22.54 -19.91 -21.85
CA ARG A 389 21.75 -20.52 -20.78
C ARG A 389 21.02 -19.45 -20.02
N LEU A 390 19.76 -19.73 -19.71
CA LEU A 390 18.94 -18.98 -18.79
C LEU A 390 18.29 -20.01 -17.88
N TRP A 391 18.40 -19.82 -16.58
CA TRP A 391 17.70 -20.66 -15.61
C TRP A 391 17.09 -19.83 -14.50
N VAL A 392 16.00 -20.36 -13.95
CA VAL A 392 15.30 -19.80 -12.80
C VAL A 392 15.23 -20.88 -11.74
N VAL A 393 15.58 -20.54 -10.51
CA VAL A 393 15.50 -21.43 -9.35
C VAL A 393 14.30 -20.99 -8.51
N ALA A 394 13.34 -21.90 -8.33
CA ALA A 394 12.11 -21.62 -7.61
C ALA A 394 11.67 -22.77 -6.69
N THR A 395 10.91 -22.44 -5.67
CA THR A 395 10.17 -23.39 -4.82
C THR A 395 8.68 -23.20 -5.07
N LEU A 396 7.96 -24.30 -5.34
CA LEU A 396 6.51 -24.31 -5.56
C LEU A 396 5.85 -25.15 -4.45
N ALA A 397 4.87 -24.60 -3.75
CA ALA A 397 4.05 -25.39 -2.82
C ALA A 397 3.00 -26.21 -3.57
N ALA A 398 2.53 -27.33 -3.00
CA ALA A 398 1.55 -28.21 -3.62
C ALA A 398 0.36 -27.46 -4.25
N GLY A 399 0.00 -27.83 -5.48
CA GLY A 399 -1.08 -27.17 -6.24
C GLY A 399 -0.67 -25.87 -6.95
N SER A 400 0.58 -25.44 -6.83
CA SER A 400 1.11 -24.25 -7.52
C SER A 400 1.72 -24.59 -8.88
N THR A 401 1.75 -23.62 -9.78
CA THR A 401 2.38 -23.70 -11.09
C THR A 401 3.28 -22.50 -11.36
N LEU A 402 4.30 -22.69 -12.20
CA LEU A 402 5.20 -21.65 -12.67
C LEU A 402 5.36 -21.75 -14.19
N GLN A 403 5.15 -20.64 -14.88
CA GLN A 403 5.40 -20.52 -16.31
C GLN A 403 6.38 -19.38 -16.56
N ILE A 404 7.40 -19.64 -17.37
CA ILE A 404 8.33 -18.63 -17.84
C ILE A 404 7.99 -18.32 -19.30
N LEU A 405 7.92 -17.05 -19.65
CA LEU A 405 7.81 -16.59 -21.03
C LEU A 405 9.00 -15.70 -21.34
N ILE A 406 9.47 -15.72 -22.59
CA ILE A 406 10.69 -15.01 -22.98
C ILE A 406 10.46 -14.18 -24.22
N SER A 407 11.08 -13.00 -24.25
CA SER A 407 11.05 -12.07 -25.39
C SER A 407 12.47 -11.66 -25.75
N GLY A 408 12.81 -11.74 -27.04
CA GLY A 408 14.02 -11.12 -27.62
C GLY A 408 13.85 -9.63 -27.95
N GLN A 409 12.63 -9.10 -27.80
CA GLN A 409 12.34 -7.67 -27.93
C GLN A 409 12.45 -6.98 -26.57
N PRO A 410 12.99 -5.74 -26.51
CA PRO A 410 13.13 -4.99 -25.26
C PRO A 410 11.78 -4.55 -24.68
N THR A 411 10.79 -4.28 -25.53
CA THR A 411 9.43 -3.87 -25.12
C THR A 411 8.35 -4.60 -25.91
N GLY A 412 7.09 -4.33 -25.56
CA GLY A 412 5.91 -4.89 -26.22
C GLY A 412 5.38 -6.18 -25.59
N ASN A 413 4.51 -6.89 -26.31
CA ASN A 413 3.77 -8.05 -25.81
C ASN A 413 4.09 -9.36 -26.53
N SER A 414 5.18 -9.39 -27.31
CA SER A 414 5.62 -10.59 -28.04
C SER A 414 6.36 -11.53 -27.10
N TRP A 415 5.67 -12.56 -26.61
CA TRP A 415 6.20 -13.52 -25.64
C TRP A 415 6.20 -14.94 -26.20
N ILE A 416 7.30 -15.67 -26.01
CA ILE A 416 7.42 -17.09 -26.31
C ILE A 416 7.23 -17.87 -25.00
N PRO A 417 6.11 -18.59 -24.80
CA PRO A 417 5.89 -19.36 -23.58
C PRO A 417 6.78 -20.60 -23.55
N LEU A 418 7.35 -20.88 -22.37
CA LEU A 418 8.03 -22.13 -22.08
C LEU A 418 7.08 -23.13 -21.40
N PRO A 419 7.45 -24.43 -21.36
CA PRO A 419 6.64 -25.44 -20.69
C PRO A 419 6.27 -25.05 -19.25
N ILE A 420 5.00 -25.25 -18.90
CA ILE A 420 4.50 -25.00 -17.55
C ILE A 420 5.12 -26.02 -16.60
N ILE A 421 5.48 -25.53 -15.43
CA ILE A 421 6.00 -26.33 -14.34
C ILE A 421 4.92 -26.43 -13.29
N SER A 422 4.36 -27.61 -13.14
CA SER A 422 3.49 -27.95 -12.01
C SER A 422 4.31 -28.52 -10.85
N THR A 423 3.69 -28.49 -9.67
CA THR A 423 4.21 -29.21 -8.51
C THR A 423 4.29 -30.70 -8.77
N ASP A 424 5.41 -31.29 -8.38
CA ASP A 424 5.60 -32.71 -8.18
C ASP A 424 6.05 -32.90 -6.72
N THR A 425 5.61 -33.97 -6.06
CA THR A 425 5.64 -34.14 -4.59
C THR A 425 7.00 -33.80 -3.94
N GLY A 426 7.06 -32.71 -3.15
CA GLY A 426 8.19 -32.35 -2.26
C GLY A 426 8.90 -31.01 -2.55
N ILE A 427 9.77 -30.57 -1.62
CA ILE A 427 10.66 -29.40 -1.82
C ILE A 427 11.85 -29.84 -2.70
N ARG A 428 11.89 -29.41 -3.97
CA ARG A 428 13.05 -29.64 -4.86
C ARG A 428 13.39 -28.40 -5.67
N TYR A 429 14.69 -28.21 -5.87
CA TYR A 429 15.31 -27.27 -6.81
C TYR A 429 14.99 -27.73 -8.23
N LYS A 430 14.00 -27.12 -8.88
CA LYS A 430 13.68 -27.45 -10.29
C LYS A 430 14.40 -26.44 -11.18
N GLU A 431 15.54 -26.86 -11.72
CA GLU A 431 16.26 -26.11 -12.75
C GLU A 431 15.37 -25.99 -13.99
N ILE A 432 15.16 -24.75 -14.44
CA ILE A 432 14.37 -24.46 -15.65
C ILE A 432 15.35 -24.23 -16.78
N LEU A 433 15.44 -25.17 -17.72
CA LEU A 433 16.27 -25.02 -18.92
C LEU A 433 15.48 -24.29 -20.03
N VAL A 434 15.88 -23.06 -20.31
CA VAL A 434 15.33 -22.28 -21.42
C VAL A 434 15.83 -22.81 -22.78
N PRO A 435 14.97 -23.02 -23.80
CA PRO A 435 15.39 -23.41 -25.14
C PRO A 435 16.16 -22.27 -25.83
N ILE A 436 17.38 -22.58 -26.26
CA ILE A 436 18.34 -21.62 -26.81
C ILE A 436 17.95 -21.14 -28.22
N ASN A 437 17.15 -21.94 -28.94
CA ASN A 437 17.02 -21.91 -30.39
C ASN A 437 16.24 -20.69 -30.93
N SER A 438 15.37 -20.08 -30.13
CA SER A 438 14.43 -19.04 -30.59
C SER A 438 14.91 -17.61 -30.37
N ILE A 439 15.84 -17.41 -29.43
CA ILE A 439 16.32 -16.07 -28.99
C ILE A 439 17.85 -15.97 -28.96
N ALA A 440 18.56 -17.01 -29.44
CA ALA A 440 20.02 -17.12 -29.35
C ALA A 440 20.74 -15.83 -29.77
N ALA A 441 20.35 -15.21 -30.88
CA ALA A 441 21.02 -14.03 -31.43
C ALA A 441 20.36 -12.68 -31.06
N ALA A 442 19.44 -12.66 -30.08
CA ALA A 442 18.76 -11.44 -29.68
C ALA A 442 19.71 -10.47 -28.96
N ASN A 443 19.64 -9.19 -29.30
CA ASN A 443 20.45 -8.16 -28.65
C ASN A 443 19.98 -7.83 -27.22
N SER A 444 18.78 -8.25 -26.84
CA SER A 444 18.27 -8.14 -25.47
C SER A 444 17.33 -9.30 -25.19
N VAL A 445 17.30 -9.79 -23.95
CA VAL A 445 16.33 -10.80 -23.51
C VAL A 445 15.69 -10.36 -22.21
N ARG A 446 14.36 -10.44 -22.15
CA ARG A 446 13.60 -10.26 -20.90
C ARG A 446 12.76 -11.49 -20.61
N LEU A 447 12.56 -11.75 -19.32
CA LEU A 447 11.77 -12.86 -18.82
C LEU A 447 10.47 -12.32 -18.23
N LYS A 448 9.37 -13.00 -18.52
CA LYS A 448 8.10 -12.86 -17.80
C LYS A 448 7.86 -14.14 -17.01
N ILE A 449 7.70 -13.98 -15.70
CA ILE A 449 7.41 -15.03 -14.75
C ILE A 449 5.92 -14.96 -14.45
N VAL A 450 5.21 -16.07 -14.57
CA VAL A 450 3.81 -16.21 -14.19
C VAL A 450 3.71 -17.36 -13.19
N ALA A 451 3.41 -17.03 -11.95
CA ALA A 451 3.24 -17.97 -10.86
C ALA A 451 1.75 -18.05 -10.48
N THR A 452 1.23 -19.24 -10.26
CA THR A 452 -0.12 -19.46 -9.74
C THR A 452 0.01 -20.29 -8.48
N GLY A 453 -0.53 -19.81 -7.36
CA GLY A 453 -0.33 -20.39 -6.03
C GLY A 453 0.90 -19.86 -5.31
N ARG A 454 1.40 -20.62 -4.34
CA ARG A 454 2.53 -20.23 -3.49
C ARG A 454 3.85 -20.60 -4.17
N VAL A 455 4.50 -19.59 -4.76
CA VAL A 455 5.80 -19.74 -5.41
C VAL A 455 6.82 -18.79 -4.79
N THR A 456 8.07 -19.23 -4.66
CA THR A 456 9.22 -18.40 -4.26
C THR A 456 10.29 -18.51 -5.34
N ILE A 457 10.77 -17.37 -5.86
CA ILE A 457 11.89 -17.30 -6.82
C ILE A 457 13.15 -16.93 -6.06
N HIS A 458 14.17 -17.78 -6.13
CA HIS A 458 15.43 -17.64 -5.40
C HIS A 458 16.56 -17.09 -6.27
N GLU A 459 16.56 -17.44 -7.56
CA GLU A 459 17.63 -17.05 -8.46
C GLU A 459 17.12 -16.94 -9.89
N ILE A 460 17.59 -15.93 -10.62
CA ILE A 460 17.54 -15.87 -12.08
C ILE A 460 18.99 -15.76 -12.55
N THR A 461 19.43 -16.70 -13.38
CA THR A 461 20.81 -16.67 -13.89
C THR A 461 20.82 -16.74 -15.40
N ARG A 462 21.75 -15.98 -15.96
CA ARG A 462 21.96 -15.88 -17.40
C ARG A 462 23.41 -16.13 -17.77
N GLN A 463 23.61 -16.70 -18.94
CA GLN A 463 24.92 -16.95 -19.51
C GLN A 463 24.89 -16.59 -20.99
N LEU A 464 25.83 -15.74 -21.40
CA LEU A 464 25.87 -15.19 -22.76
C LEU A 464 27.31 -15.19 -23.30
N ARG A 465 27.44 -15.02 -24.60
CA ARG A 465 28.71 -14.77 -25.28
C ARG A 465 28.60 -13.43 -25.98
N GLN A 466 29.53 -12.54 -25.69
CA GLN A 466 29.61 -11.29 -26.40
C GLN A 466 30.34 -11.50 -27.74
N LEU A 467 29.78 -11.01 -28.84
CA LEU A 467 30.46 -11.02 -30.14
C LEU A 467 31.40 -9.81 -30.26
N PRO A 468 32.44 -9.88 -31.11
CA PRO A 468 33.30 -8.73 -31.37
C PRO A 468 32.48 -7.51 -31.82
N THR A 469 32.82 -6.32 -31.32
CA THR A 469 32.27 -5.07 -31.83
C THR A 469 32.64 -4.91 -33.29
N ARG A 470 31.66 -4.61 -34.15
CA ARG A 470 31.97 -4.21 -35.53
C ARG A 470 32.83 -2.94 -35.46
N ARG A 471 33.95 -2.94 -36.19
CA ARG A 471 34.79 -1.76 -36.37
C ARG A 471 34.02 -0.69 -37.12
#